data_AF-A0A7X0MPE0-F1
#
_entry.id   AF-A0A7X0MPE0-F1
#
_cell.length_a   1.000
_cell.length_b   1.000
_cell.length_c   1.000
_cell.angle_alpha   90.00
_cell.angle_beta   90.00
_cell.angle_gamma   90.00
#
_symmetry.space_group_name_H-M   'P 1'
#
loop_
_entity.id
_entity.type
_entity.pdbx_description
1 polymer ?
#
loop_
_entity_poly.entity_id
_entity_poly.type
_entity_poly.pdbx_seq_one_letter_code
_entity_poly.pdbx_strand_id
1 'polypeptide(L)' 'MGATTIGALIGGAIDSMSGDDSAADGALYGAITANVLKVVLPVVATWAIGWGVLKGIEILGDSVSERIKA' A
#
# COMPACT_ATOMS: atom_id res chain seq x y z
N MET A 1 4.85 -17.97 -5.54
CA MET A 1 6.14 -18.05 -4.83
C MET A 1 7.09 -16.88 -5.12
N GLY A 2 7.11 -16.28 -6.32
CA GLY A 2 8.09 -15.24 -6.68
C GLY A 2 8.13 -13.98 -5.82
N ALA A 3 6.99 -13.38 -5.46
CA ALA A 3 6.98 -12.15 -4.66
C ALA A 3 7.52 -12.33 -3.22
N THR A 4 7.37 -13.54 -2.65
CA THR A 4 7.87 -13.86 -1.31
C THR A 4 9.39 -14.08 -1.33
N THR A 5 9.93 -14.70 -2.39
CA THR A 5 11.38 -14.86 -2.58
C THR A 5 12.07 -13.51 -2.82
N ILE A 6 11.47 -12.63 -3.63
CA ILE A 6 12.00 -11.29 -3.88
C ILE A 6 11.92 -10.43 -2.61
N GLY A 7 10.82 -10.49 -1.87
CA GLY A 7 10.67 -9.77 -0.60
C GLY A 7 11.66 -10.23 0.47
N ALA A 8 11.93 -11.54 0.57
CA ALA A 8 12.95 -12.07 1.47
C ALA A 8 14.37 -11.65 1.06
N LEU A 9 14.66 -11.61 -0.25
CA LEU A 9 15.97 -11.18 -0.77
C LEU A 9 16.22 -9.69 -0.51
N ILE A 10 15.22 -8.84 -0.79
CA ILE A 10 15.29 -7.39 -0.57
C ILE A 10 15.31 -7.09 0.94
N GLY A 11 14.49 -7.78 1.75
CA GLY A 11 14.48 -7.64 3.20
C GLY A 11 15.82 -8.02 3.85
N GLY A 12 16.40 -9.16 3.46
CA GLY A 12 17.73 -9.56 3.93
C GLY A 12 18.85 -8.62 3.48
N ALA A 13 18.73 -8.00 2.29
CA ALA A 13 19.70 -7.01 1.82
C ALA A 13 19.60 -5.68 2.59
N ILE A 14 18.40 -5.19 2.88
CA ILE A 14 18.19 -3.95 3.67
C ILE A 14 18.71 -4.14 5.10
N ASP A 15 18.44 -5.29 5.70
CA ASP A 15 18.87 -5.63 7.07
C ASP A 15 20.41 -5.74 7.18
N SER A 16 21.07 -6.25 6.13
CA SER A 16 22.54 -6.30 6.05
C SER A 16 23.21 -4.92 5.99
N MET A 17 22.47 -3.85 5.68
CA MET A 17 22.97 -2.48 5.66
C MET A 17 22.72 -1.70 6.96
N SER A 18 21.82 -2.15 7.84
CA SER A 18 21.49 -1.44 9.10
C SER A 18 22.35 -1.81 10.30
N GLY A 19 23.23 -2.82 10.17
CA GLY A 19 24.33 -3.04 11.11
C GLY A 19 23.91 -3.34 12.55
N ASP A 20 23.09 -4.37 12.77
CA ASP A 20 23.23 -5.35 13.85
C ASP A 20 22.07 -6.37 13.79
N ASP A 21 22.36 -7.60 14.25
CA ASP A 21 21.50 -8.78 14.42
C ASP A 21 21.06 -9.56 13.16
N SER A 22 21.84 -10.62 12.85
CA SER A 22 21.50 -11.83 12.08
C SER A 22 20.60 -11.66 10.83
N ALA A 23 21.18 -11.78 9.64
CA ALA A 23 20.47 -11.78 8.33
C ALA A 23 19.28 -12.76 8.20
N ALA A 24 19.16 -13.74 9.11
CA ALA A 24 18.01 -14.63 9.22
C ALA A 24 16.75 -13.92 9.74
N ASP A 25 16.90 -12.95 10.64
CA ASP A 25 15.79 -12.17 11.19
C ASP A 25 15.25 -11.19 10.15
N GLY A 26 16.10 -10.47 9.41
CA GLY A 26 15.68 -9.62 8.30
C GLY A 26 14.91 -10.36 7.18
N ALA A 27 15.30 -11.60 6.87
CA ALA A 27 14.57 -12.42 5.90
C ALA A 27 13.18 -12.83 6.42
N LEU A 28 13.07 -13.14 7.72
CA LEU A 28 11.80 -13.47 8.37
C LEU A 28 10.87 -12.25 8.44
N TYR A 29 11.37 -11.11 8.91
CA TYR A 29 10.61 -9.85 8.95
C TYR A 29 10.24 -9.38 7.54
N GLY A 30 11.13 -9.55 6.56
CA GLY A 30 10.86 -9.27 5.15
C GLY A 30 9.74 -10.14 4.57
N ALA A 31 9.75 -11.45 4.88
CA ALA A 31 8.69 -12.37 4.43
C ALA A 31 7.34 -12.06 5.09
N ILE A 32 7.32 -11.73 6.39
CA ILE A 32 6.11 -11.33 7.10
C ILE A 32 5.57 -10.02 6.51
N THR A 33 6.42 -9.00 6.39
CA THR A 33 6.07 -7.70 5.81
C THR A 33 5.51 -7.85 4.40
N ALA A 34 6.13 -8.68 3.55
CA ALA A 34 5.64 -8.94 2.19
C ALA A 34 4.26 -9.61 2.17
N ASN A 35 3.96 -10.49 3.12
CA ASN A 35 2.64 -11.11 3.22
C ASN A 35 1.58 -10.15 3.78
N VAL A 36 1.95 -9.30 4.75
CA VAL A 36 1.06 -8.25 5.26
C VAL A 36 0.73 -7.24 4.16
N LEU A 37 1.72 -6.79 3.39
CA LEU A 37 1.53 -5.85 2.29
C LEU A 37 0.59 -6.39 1.21
N LYS A 38 0.58 -7.70 0.95
CA LYS A 38 -0.38 -8.31 0.00
C LYS A 38 -1.83 -8.16 0.43
N VAL A 39 -2.10 -7.97 1.72
CA VAL A 39 -3.46 -7.76 2.25
C VAL A 39 -3.74 -6.27 2.42
N VAL A 40 -2.78 -5.53 2.98
CA VAL A 40 -2.95 -4.10 3.27
C VAL A 40 -3.06 -3.27 1.99
N LEU A 41 -2.24 -3.54 0.97
CA LEU A 41 -2.25 -2.76 -0.28
C LEU A 41 -3.61 -2.81 -0.99
N PRO A 42 -4.25 -3.98 -1.22
CA PRO A 42 -5.59 -4.02 -1.80
C PRO A 42 -6.66 -3.32 -0.96
N VAL A 43 -6.59 -3.44 0.37
CA VAL A 43 -7.56 -2.80 1.28
C VAL A 43 -7.46 -1.28 1.17
N VAL A 44 -6.24 -0.73 1.26
CA VAL A 44 -5.99 0.71 1.12
C VAL A 44 -6.40 1.20 -0.26
N ALA A 45 -6.08 0.44 -1.32
CA ALA A 45 -6.49 0.78 -2.68
C ALA A 45 -8.02 0.83 -2.82
N THR A 46 -8.73 -0.16 -2.28
CA THR A 46 -10.20 -0.22 -2.31
C THR A 46 -10.81 0.98 -1.61
N TRP A 47 -10.31 1.30 -0.41
CA TRP A 47 -10.76 2.47 0.34
C TRP A 47 -10.49 3.78 -0.42
N ALA A 48 -9.28 3.94 -0.96
CA ALA A 48 -8.88 5.14 -1.70
C ALA A 48 -9.72 5.36 -2.96
N ILE A 49 -10.02 4.28 -3.70
CA ILE A 49 -10.89 4.34 -4.88
C ILE A 49 -12.30 4.76 -4.45
N GLY A 50 -12.88 4.13 -3.43
CA GLY A 50 -14.22 4.46 -2.94
C GLY A 50 -14.32 5.92 -2.48
N TRP A 51 -13.33 6.39 -1.72
CA TRP A 51 -13.22 7.79 -1.32
C TRP A 51 -13.14 8.73 -2.52
N GLY A 52 -12.29 8.41 -3.51
CA GLY A 52 -12.12 9.21 -4.73
C GLY A 52 -13.41 9.33 -5.54
N VAL A 53 -14.20 8.25 -5.65
CA VAL A 53 -15.51 8.27 -6.32
C VAL A 53 -16.48 9.21 -5.60
N LEU A 54 -16.59 9.10 -4.27
CA LEU A 54 -17.48 9.97 -3.49
C LEU A 54 -17.10 11.44 -3.61
N LYS A 55 -15.80 11.75 -3.54
CA LYS A 55 -15.27 13.10 -3.76
C LYS A 55 -15.56 13.62 -5.17
N GLY A 56 -15.44 12.77 -6.18
CA GLY A 56 -15.78 13.13 -7.56
C GLY A 56 -17.26 13.49 -7.72
N ILE A 57 -18.15 12.71 -7.10
CA ILE A 57 -19.59 12.98 -7.11
C ILE A 57 -19.92 14.30 -6.41
N GLU A 58 -19.30 14.58 -5.27
CA GLU A 58 -19.44 15.85 -4.53
C GLU A 58 -19.09 17.05 -5.42
N ILE A 59 -17.92 17.02 -6.04
CA ILE A 59 -17.43 18.11 -6.92
C ILE A 59 -18.36 18.31 -8.13
N LEU A 60 -18.82 17.22 -8.75
CA LEU A 60 -19.76 17.29 -9.87
C LEU A 60 -21.11 17.84 -9.43
N GLY A 61 -21.61 17.41 -8.26
CA GLY A 61 -22.85 17.89 -7.67
C GLY A 61 -22.80 19.40 -7.40
N ASP A 62 -21.71 19.88 -6.81
CA ASP A 62 -21.49 21.30 -6.55
C ASP A 62 -21.48 22.11 -7.85
N SER A 63 -20.74 21.63 -8.86
CA SER A 63 -20.65 22.28 -10.17
C SER A 63 -22.01 22.38 -10.89
N VAL A 64 -22.84 21.35 -10.77
CA VAL A 64 -24.20 21.34 -11.36
C VAL A 64 -25.13 22.25 -10.58
N SER A 65 -25.10 22.21 -9.25
CA SER A 65 -25.90 23.08 -8.38
C SER A 65 -25.61 24.56 -8.65
N GLU A 66 -24.33 24.92 -8.81
CA GLU A 66 -23.92 26.29 -9.11
C GLU A 66 -24.45 26.76 -10.47
N ARG A 67 -24.41 25.90 -11.50
CA ARG A 67 -24.98 26.20 -12.83
C ARG A 67 -26.50 26.33 -12.85
N ILE A 68 -27.23 25.65 -11.97
CA ILE A 68 -28.70 25.76 -11.87
C ILE A 68 -29.11 27.03 -11.13
N LYS A 69 -28.28 27.51 -10.19
CA LYS A 69 -28.56 28.71 -9.39
C LYS A 69 -28.16 30.02 -10.08
N ALA A 70 -27.32 29.96 -11.13
CA ALA A 70 -26.92 31.09 -11.96
C ALA A 70 -27.95 31.38 -13.06
#